data_AF-A0A929KDS6-F1
#
_entry.id   AF-A0A929KDS6-F1
#
_cell.length_a   1.000
_cell.length_b   1.000
_cell.length_c   1.000
_cell.angle_alpha   90.00
_cell.angle_beta   90.00
_cell.angle_gamma   90.00
#
_symmetry.space_group_name_H-M   'P 1'
#
loop_
_entity.id
_entity.type
_entity.pdbx_description
1 polymer ?
#
loop_
_entity_poly.entity_id
_entity_poly.type
_entity_poly.pdbx_seq_one_letter_code
_entity_poly.pdbx_strand_id
1 'polypeptide(L)'
;MPSKKTDDNVADNFEDLKRLGARIKALRIKAGFTNYEYFAYKHEISRSQFGRYERGEDLRYSSLLKVIRAFGITVEEFFSEGFD
;
A
#
# COMPACT_ATOMS: atom_id res chain seq x y z
N MET A 1 -9.80 -28.35 25.43
CA MET A 1 -8.49 -27.74 25.12
C MET A 1 -8.53 -27.23 23.69
N PRO A 2 -8.44 -25.93 23.39
CA PRO A 2 -8.27 -25.47 22.02
C PRO A 2 -6.78 -25.22 21.76
N SER A 3 -6.22 -25.94 20.78
CA SER A 3 -4.84 -25.81 20.33
C SER A 3 -4.78 -25.00 19.03
N LYS A 4 -3.94 -23.96 19.05
CA LYS A 4 -3.20 -23.32 17.93
C LYS A 4 -3.82 -23.40 16.52
N LYS A 5 -4.49 -22.32 16.11
CA LYS A 5 -4.73 -21.95 14.69
C LYS A 5 -4.62 -20.43 14.44
N THR A 6 -3.88 -19.73 15.29
CA THR A 6 -3.91 -18.24 15.32
C THR A 6 -2.64 -17.61 14.75
N ASP A 7 -1.53 -18.34 14.68
CA ASP A 7 -0.21 -17.76 14.35
C ASP A 7 0.04 -17.63 12.83
N ASP A 8 -0.50 -18.54 12.01
CA ASP A 8 -0.28 -18.50 10.55
C ASP A 8 -0.98 -17.30 9.88
N ASN A 9 -2.19 -16.95 10.32
CA ASN A 9 -2.96 -15.81 9.78
C ASN A 9 -2.27 -14.45 10.02
N VAL A 10 -1.46 -14.30 11.06
CA VAL A 10 -0.80 -13.02 11.37
C VAL A 10 0.42 -12.80 10.48
N ALA A 11 1.15 -13.89 10.15
CA ALA A 11 2.29 -13.84 9.25
C ALA A 11 1.86 -13.56 7.80
N ASP A 12 0.78 -14.20 7.34
CA ASP A 12 0.24 -13.99 5.99
C ASP A 12 -0.21 -12.53 5.79
N ASN A 13 -0.93 -11.97 6.77
CA ASN A 13 -1.32 -10.55 6.75
C ASN A 13 -0.14 -9.60 6.63
N PHE A 14 1.00 -9.93 7.27
CA PHE A 14 2.18 -9.07 7.21
C PHE A 14 2.84 -9.09 5.82
N GLU A 15 2.85 -10.23 5.14
CA GLU A 15 3.40 -10.33 3.79
C GLU A 15 2.49 -9.63 2.77
N ASP A 16 1.17 -9.75 2.90
CA ASP A 16 0.22 -9.02 2.06
C ASP A 16 0.33 -7.50 2.22
N LEU A 17 0.54 -7.02 3.45
CA LEU A 17 0.79 -5.60 3.70
C LEU A 17 2.11 -5.11 3.06
N LYS A 18 3.16 -5.93 3.06
CA LYS A 18 4.40 -5.61 2.35
C LYS A 18 4.20 -5.55 0.84
N ARG A 19 3.48 -6.52 0.27
CA ARG A 19 3.12 -6.55 -1.17
C ARG A 19 2.35 -5.29 -1.54
N LEU A 20 1.39 -4.89 -0.71
CA LEU A 20 0.64 -3.65 -0.85
C LEU A 20 1.56 -2.41 -0.86
N GLY A 21 2.47 -2.32 0.11
CA GLY A 21 3.44 -1.21 0.17
C GLY A 21 4.40 -1.17 -1.02
N ALA A 22 4.88 -2.33 -1.46
CA ALA A 22 5.71 -2.47 -2.65
C ALA A 22 4.97 -2.03 -3.91
N ARG A 23 3.68 -2.38 -4.04
CA ARG A 23 2.81 -1.95 -5.14
C ARG A 23 2.70 -0.43 -5.20
N ILE A 24 2.40 0.22 -4.07
CA ILE A 24 2.30 1.68 -3.97
C ILE A 24 3.61 2.35 -4.39
N LYS A 25 4.75 1.83 -3.90
CA LYS A 25 6.08 2.34 -4.24
C LYS A 25 6.41 2.19 -5.72
N ALA A 26 6.09 1.04 -6.31
CA ALA A 26 6.31 0.79 -7.73
C ALA A 26 5.51 1.77 -8.60
N LEU A 27 4.24 2.01 -8.27
CA LEU A 27 3.40 2.99 -8.96
C LEU A 27 3.95 4.41 -8.86
N ARG A 28 4.44 4.81 -7.68
CA ARG A 28 5.09 6.12 -7.51
C ARG A 28 6.32 6.27 -8.43
N ILE A 29 7.19 5.27 -8.46
CA ILE A 29 8.39 5.30 -9.30
C ILE A 29 7.99 5.34 -10.79
N LYS A 30 7.00 4.54 -11.20
CA LYS A 30 6.44 4.54 -12.57
C LYS A 30 5.85 5.89 -12.95
N ALA A 31 5.24 6.60 -12.00
CA ALA A 31 4.73 7.95 -12.19
C ALA A 31 5.84 9.04 -12.24
N GLY A 32 7.12 8.66 -12.16
CA GLY A 32 8.27 9.56 -12.27
C GLY A 32 8.67 10.26 -10.96
N PHE A 33 8.10 9.83 -9.82
CA PHE A 33 8.42 10.43 -8.52
C PHE A 33 9.51 9.62 -7.82
N THR A 34 10.71 10.18 -7.70
CA THR A 34 11.81 9.56 -6.92
C THR A 34 11.65 9.81 -5.42
N ASN A 35 11.04 10.93 -5.03
CA ASN A 35 10.77 11.29 -3.64
C ASN A 35 9.29 11.10 -3.29
N TYR A 36 9.02 10.25 -2.29
CA TYR A 36 7.67 9.97 -1.80
C TYR A 36 7.01 11.19 -1.14
N GLU A 37 7.79 12.10 -0.53
CA GLU A 37 7.25 13.31 0.07
C GLU A 37 6.67 14.26 -0.96
N TYR A 38 7.32 14.34 -2.13
CA TYR A 38 6.84 15.18 -3.22
C TYR A 38 5.53 14.62 -3.81
N PHE A 39 5.45 13.30 -4.00
CA PHE A 39 4.19 12.65 -4.40
C PHE A 39 3.08 12.91 -3.38
N ALA A 40 3.36 12.69 -2.09
CA ALA A 40 2.39 12.89 -1.03
C ALA A 40 1.91 14.35 -0.98
N TYR A 41 2.81 15.32 -1.08
CA TYR A 41 2.46 16.75 -1.13
C TYR A 41 1.58 17.08 -2.34
N LYS A 42 1.95 16.63 -3.55
CA LYS A 42 1.22 16.90 -4.79
C LYS A 42 -0.22 16.37 -4.75
N HIS A 43 -0.44 15.23 -4.09
CA HIS A 43 -1.74 14.57 -4.01
C HIS A 43 -2.47 14.80 -2.67
N GLU A 44 -2.00 15.77 -1.88
CA GLU A 44 -2.59 16.15 -0.59
C GLU A 44 -2.73 14.97 0.38
N ILE A 45 -1.74 14.08 0.38
CA ILE A 45 -1.61 12.97 1.30
C ILE A 45 -0.58 13.36 2.36
N SER A 46 -0.84 13.01 3.63
CA SER A 46 0.16 13.24 4.67
C SER A 46 1.45 12.49 4.33
N ARG A 47 2.58 13.20 4.30
CA ARG A 47 3.92 12.64 4.03
C ARG A 47 4.25 11.48 4.96
N SER A 48 3.89 11.60 6.25
CA SER A 48 4.12 10.55 7.24
C SER A 48 3.25 9.32 6.98
N GLN A 49 1.99 9.50 6.56
CA GLN A 49 1.11 8.39 6.21
C GLN A 49 1.59 7.69 4.94
N PHE A 50 1.93 8.45 3.89
CA PHE A 50 2.36 7.87 2.63
C PHE A 50 3.65 7.03 2.80
N GLY A 51 4.62 7.53 3.58
CA GLY A 51 5.82 6.77 3.91
C GLY A 51 5.57 5.53 4.80
N ARG A 52 4.47 5.46 5.55
CA ARG A 52 4.03 4.25 6.26
C ARG A 52 3.45 3.22 5.28
N TYR A 53 2.64 3.68 4.33
CA TYR A 53 2.05 2.81 3.32
C TYR A 53 3.11 2.11 2.48
N GLU A 54 4.14 2.82 2.00
CA GLU A 54 5.25 2.20 1.24
C GLU A 54 6.07 1.19 2.05
N ARG A 55 6.01 1.24 3.39
CA ARG A 55 6.68 0.28 4.27
C ARG A 55 5.81 -0.95 4.61
N GLY A 56 4.57 -0.99 4.13
CA GLY A 56 3.63 -2.05 4.44
C GLY A 56 3.05 -1.96 5.84
N GLU A 57 2.84 -0.74 6.35
CA GLU A 57 1.97 -0.56 7.52
C GLU A 57 0.50 -0.61 7.09
N ASP A 58 -0.33 -1.12 8.01
CA ASP A 58 -1.78 -1.19 7.80
C ASP A 58 -2.41 0.18 7.56
N LEU A 59 -3.45 0.20 6.73
CA LEU A 59 -4.19 1.40 6.38
C LEU A 59 -5.68 1.13 6.21
N ARG A 60 -6.47 2.18 6.44
CA ARG A 60 -7.90 2.13 6.18
C ARG A 60 -8.15 2.03 4.67
N TYR A 61 -9.17 1.27 4.29
CA TYR A 61 -9.55 1.12 2.88
C TYR A 61 -9.84 2.47 2.19
N SER A 62 -10.44 3.43 2.88
CA SER A 62 -10.65 4.78 2.34
C SER A 62 -9.34 5.53 2.04
N SER A 63 -8.29 5.32 2.84
CA SER A 63 -6.95 5.84 2.58
C SER A 63 -6.33 5.18 1.35
N LEU A 64 -6.52 3.86 1.20
CA LEU A 64 -6.07 3.14 0.00
C LEU A 64 -6.75 3.68 -1.26
N LEU A 65 -8.07 3.88 -1.24
CA LEU A 65 -8.80 4.46 -2.36
C LEU A 65 -8.29 5.87 -2.73
N LYS A 66 -7.90 6.69 -1.74
CA LYS A 66 -7.28 8.00 -2.00
C LYS A 66 -5.95 7.86 -2.75
N VAL A 67 -5.12 6.90 -2.34
CA VAL A 67 -3.83 6.60 -2.98
C VAL A 67 -4.03 6.07 -4.41
N ILE A 68 -4.93 5.11 -4.61
CA ILE A 68 -5.25 4.55 -5.92
C ILE A 68 -5.71 5.66 -6.89
N ARG A 69 -6.64 6.51 -6.45
CA ARG A 69 -7.12 7.65 -7.25
C ARG A 69 -6.04 8.69 -7.51
N ALA A 70 -5.09 8.88 -6.59
CA ALA A 70 -3.95 9.77 -6.80
C ALA A 70 -3.05 9.29 -7.96
N PHE A 71 -2.97 7.99 -8.20
CA PHE A 71 -2.30 7.42 -9.38
C PHE A 71 -3.14 7.47 -10.66
N GLY A 72 -4.42 7.85 -10.57
CA GLY A 72 -5.31 7.93 -11.71
C GLY A 72 -5.73 6.58 -12.29
N ILE A 73 -5.67 5.51 -11.49
CA ILE A 73 -6.05 4.15 -11.89
C ILE A 73 -7.25 3.65 -11.09
N THR A 74 -7.85 2.56 -11.56
CA THR A 74 -8.95 1.84 -10.90
C THR A 74 -8.43 0.91 -9.80
N VAL A 75 -9.35 0.38 -8.99
CA VAL A 75 -8.99 -0.59 -7.93
C VAL A 75 -8.53 -1.89 -8.57
N GLU A 76 -9.21 -2.29 -9.64
CA GLU A 76 -8.92 -3.49 -10.43
C GLU A 76 -7.49 -3.43 -11.01
N GLU A 77 -7.10 -2.31 -11.63
CA GLU A 77 -5.74 -2.11 -12.14
C GLU A 77 -4.68 -2.05 -11.04
N PHE A 78 -5.05 -1.57 -9.85
CA PHE A 78 -4.14 -1.55 -8.72
C PHE A 78 -3.78 -2.98 -8.27
N PHE A 79 -4.77 -3.88 -8.19
CA PHE A 79 -4.60 -5.25 -7.73
C PHE A 79 -4.29 -6.27 -8.84
N SER A 80 -4.19 -5.85 -10.11
CA SER A 80 -3.93 -6.77 -11.23
C SER A 80 -2.50 -7.31 -11.31
N GLU A 81 -1.56 -6.80 -10.51
CA GLU A 81 -0.17 -7.27 -10.47
C GLU A 81 0.46 -7.04 -9.08
N GLY A 82 1.43 -7.87 -8.70
CA GLY A 82 2.18 -7.74 -7.45
C GLY A 82 1.57 -8.43 -6.23
N PHE A 83 0.58 -9.31 -6.44
CA PHE A 83 -0.12 -10.07 -5.38
C PHE A 83 -0.14 -11.59 -5.63
N ASP A 84 0.80 -12.12 -6.41
CA ASP A 84 0.93 -13.56 -6.74
C ASP A 84 1.47 -14.43 -5.60
#